data_AF-A0A2T7NA80-F1
#
_entry.id   AF-A0A2T7NA80-F1
#
_cell.length_a   1.000
_cell.length_b   1.000
_cell.length_c   1.000
_cell.angle_alpha   90.00
_cell.angle_beta   90.00
_cell.angle_gamma   90.00
#
_symmetry.space_group_name_H-M   'P 1'
#
loop_
_entity.id
_entity.type
_entity.pdbx_description
1 polymer ?
#
loop_
_entity_poly.entity_id
_entity_poly.type
_entity_poly.pdbx_seq_one_letter_code
_entity_poly.pdbx_strand_id
1 'polypeptide(L)'
;MKKTFALLIIAALCVAALANGLLVITLKDGSIYEFYLDEIESLVYVADDEFPLESKYMSLDKVVFVPGEEITLYFYGTEGLETYAWIGIVPSDIPHGSESENDLHDIQYAYVGGMTDGLIVFTAPWDAGFYDFRLNDSDSGGVEIDFLTFEVRE
;
A
#
# COMPACT_ATOMS: atom_id res chain seq x y z
N MET A 1 11.60 19.08 -0.02
CA MET A 1 10.34 18.76 -0.74
C MET A 1 9.17 19.31 0.04
N LYS A 2 8.14 19.80 -0.64
CA LYS A 2 6.98 20.46 -0.02
C LYS A 2 6.17 19.40 0.73
N LYS A 3 5.96 19.59 2.04
CA LYS A 3 5.04 18.78 2.84
C LYS A 3 3.63 19.02 2.31
N THR A 4 3.03 18.01 1.68
CA THR A 4 1.63 18.07 1.26
C THR A 4 0.79 17.60 2.44
N PHE A 5 0.01 18.51 3.02
CA PHE A 5 -0.94 18.17 4.08
C PHE A 5 -2.18 17.57 3.42
N ALA A 6 -2.38 16.26 3.53
CA ALA A 6 -3.67 15.65 3.23
C ALA A 6 -4.64 16.02 4.35
N LEU A 7 -5.44 17.07 4.12
CA LEU A 7 -6.53 17.44 5.00
C LEU A 7 -7.66 16.44 4.75
N LEU A 8 -7.71 15.37 5.53
CA LEU A 8 -8.90 14.53 5.61
C LEU A 8 -9.97 15.37 6.31
N ILE A 9 -10.70 16.17 5.53
CA ILE A 9 -11.96 16.77 5.96
C ILE A 9 -12.92 15.59 6.09
N ILE A 10 -12.89 14.89 7.22
CA ILE A 10 -14.07 14.16 7.68
C ILE A 10 -15.14 15.23 7.75
N ALA A 11 -16.04 15.19 6.79
CA ALA A 11 -16.97 16.24 6.47
C ALA A 11 -17.54 16.85 7.76
N ALA A 12 -17.43 18.17 7.85
CA ALA A 12 -18.13 19.05 8.76
C ALA A 12 -19.67 18.98 8.63
N LEU A 13 -20.23 17.81 8.31
CA LEU A 13 -21.64 17.52 8.09
C LEU A 13 -22.17 16.50 9.10
N CYS A 14 -21.95 16.75 10.40
CA CYS A 14 -22.93 16.39 11.44
C CYS A 14 -22.70 17.15 12.75
N VAL A 15 -22.08 18.34 12.69
CA VAL A 15 -21.74 19.22 13.84
C VAL A 15 -22.98 19.88 14.47
N ALA A 16 -24.18 19.31 14.29
CA ALA A 16 -25.40 19.86 14.90
C ALA A 16 -26.34 18.81 15.54
N ALA A 17 -26.01 17.52 15.50
CA ALA A 17 -26.86 16.51 16.14
C ALA A 17 -26.02 15.32 16.58
N LEU A 18 -25.48 15.38 17.80
CA LEU A 18 -25.24 14.27 18.73
C LEU A 18 -24.43 14.84 19.90
N ALA A 19 -25.08 15.59 20.79
CA ALA A 19 -24.45 16.14 22.00
C ALA A 19 -23.97 15.05 23.00
N ASN A 20 -23.94 13.78 22.61
CA ASN A 20 -23.56 12.63 23.45
C ASN A 20 -22.81 11.55 22.62
N GLY A 21 -22.07 11.93 21.58
CA GLY A 21 -21.28 10.95 20.80
C GLY A 21 -20.02 10.54 21.55
N LEU A 22 -19.66 9.25 21.49
CA LEU A 22 -18.40 8.71 22.01
C LEU A 22 -17.54 8.25 20.81
N LEU A 23 -16.35 8.82 20.67
CA LEU A 23 -15.32 8.33 19.76
C LEU A 23 -14.53 7.24 20.47
N VAL A 24 -14.54 6.03 19.93
CA VAL A 24 -13.78 4.89 20.44
C VAL A 24 -12.67 4.54 19.46
N ILE A 25 -11.42 4.57 19.93
CA ILE A 25 -10.23 4.18 19.16
C ILE A 25 -9.68 2.90 19.78
N THR A 26 -9.74 1.80 19.02
CA THR A 26 -9.13 0.52 19.41
C THR A 26 -7.82 0.34 18.67
N LEU A 27 -6.73 0.19 19.42
CA LEU A 27 -5.40 -0.08 18.88
C LEU A 27 -5.18 -1.58 18.66
N LYS A 28 -4.19 -1.92 17.82
CA LYS A 28 -3.83 -3.32 17.51
C LYS A 28 -3.35 -4.11 18.75
N ASP A 29 -2.83 -3.42 19.76
CA ASP A 29 -2.44 -4.02 21.04
C ASP A 29 -3.63 -4.29 21.99
N GLY A 30 -4.85 -3.94 21.56
CA GLY A 30 -6.08 -4.07 22.35
C GLY A 30 -6.35 -2.88 23.28
N SER A 31 -5.52 -1.85 23.27
CA SER A 31 -5.78 -0.61 24.01
C SER A 31 -7.00 0.11 23.44
N ILE A 32 -7.85 0.61 24.33
CA ILE A 32 -9.08 1.33 23.96
C ILE A 32 -9.01 2.75 24.52
N TYR A 33 -9.22 3.73 23.65
CA TYR A 33 -9.34 5.13 24.02
C TYR A 33 -10.73 5.63 23.70
N GLU A 34 -11.39 6.24 24.68
CA GLU A 34 -12.73 6.76 24.57
C GLU A 34 -12.71 8.28 24.77
N PHE A 35 -13.32 9.03 23.85
CA PHE A 35 -13.40 10.48 23.91
C PHE A 35 -14.84 10.91 23.68
N TYR A 36 -15.42 11.69 24.59
CA TYR A 36 -16.72 12.29 24.33
C TYR A 36 -16.58 13.44 23.33
N LEU A 37 -17.45 13.48 22.33
CA LEU A 37 -17.32 14.43 21.21
C LEU A 37 -17.49 15.89 21.65
N ASP A 38 -18.17 16.15 22.75
CA ASP A 38 -18.29 17.49 23.36
C ASP A 38 -17.01 17.95 24.07
N GLU A 39 -16.06 17.05 24.32
CA GLU A 39 -14.75 17.34 24.91
C GLU A 39 -13.64 17.51 23.87
N ILE A 40 -13.92 17.27 22.58
CA ILE A 40 -12.93 17.32 21.49
C ILE A 40 -13.00 18.68 20.77
N GLU A 41 -11.92 19.46 20.87
CA GLU A 41 -11.77 20.71 20.10
C GLU A 41 -11.35 20.45 18.64
N SER A 42 -10.46 19.47 18.41
CA SER A 42 -10.07 19.03 17.07
C SER A 42 -9.46 17.62 17.12
N LEU A 43 -9.58 16.87 16.01
CA LEU A 43 -8.90 15.60 15.79
C LEU A 43 -8.01 15.74 14.55
N VAL A 44 -6.70 15.52 14.72
CA VAL A 44 -5.72 15.60 13.64
C VAL A 44 -5.00 14.26 13.54
N TYR A 45 -5.18 13.57 12.41
CA TYR A 45 -4.41 12.39 12.06
C TYR A 45 -3.27 12.82 11.11
N VAL A 46 -2.03 12.54 11.49
CA VAL A 46 -0.85 12.77 10.67
C VAL A 46 -0.26 11.40 10.36
N ALA A 47 -0.47 10.91 9.14
CA ALA A 47 0.34 9.83 8.61
C ALA A 47 1.66 10.44 8.12
N ASP A 48 2.79 9.84 8.52
CA ASP A 48 4.11 10.34 8.14
C ASP A 48 4.39 10.15 6.63
N ASP A 49 3.72 9.19 6.00
CA ASP A 49 3.68 8.99 4.55
C ASP A 49 2.27 8.53 4.13
N GLU A 50 1.78 9.01 2.98
CA GLU A 50 0.66 8.33 2.30
C GLU A 50 1.20 6.96 1.88
N PHE A 51 0.98 5.92 2.68
CA PHE A 51 0.99 4.56 2.17
C PHE A 51 -0.06 4.54 1.06
N PRO A 52 0.30 4.33 -0.22
CA PRO A 52 -0.69 4.07 -1.23
C PRO A 52 -1.15 2.63 -1.00
N LEU A 53 -2.03 2.47 0.00
CA LEU A 53 -2.85 1.29 0.17
C LEU A 53 -3.82 1.16 -1.01
N GLU A 54 -4.01 2.23 -1.78
CA GLU A 54 -4.79 2.25 -3.00
C GLU A 54 -3.87 2.14 -4.22
N SER A 55 -3.70 0.93 -4.71
CA SER A 55 -3.14 0.64 -6.03
C SER A 55 -4.27 0.57 -7.06
N LYS A 56 -3.98 1.01 -8.29
CA LYS A 56 -4.95 0.96 -9.39
C LYS A 56 -5.11 -0.45 -9.96
N TYR A 57 -4.06 -1.26 -9.93
CA TYR A 57 -3.99 -2.56 -10.61
C TYR A 57 -3.80 -3.73 -9.65
N MET A 58 -3.58 -3.49 -8.36
CA MET A 58 -3.22 -4.53 -7.40
C MET A 58 -3.95 -4.37 -6.07
N SER A 59 -4.12 -5.48 -5.35
CA SER A 59 -4.64 -5.48 -3.99
C SER A 59 -4.07 -6.64 -3.17
N LEU A 60 -4.11 -6.45 -1.85
CA LEU A 60 -3.71 -7.43 -0.84
C LEU A 60 -4.82 -7.59 0.21
N ASP A 61 -4.97 -8.81 0.73
CA ASP A 61 -5.90 -9.07 1.85
C ASP A 61 -5.43 -8.43 3.17
N LYS A 62 -4.11 -8.26 3.31
CA LYS A 62 -3.46 -7.54 4.42
C LYS A 62 -2.13 -6.96 3.95
N VAL A 63 -1.61 -5.99 4.69
CA VAL A 63 -0.39 -5.24 4.32
C VAL A 63 0.76 -5.43 5.32
N VAL A 64 0.63 -6.38 6.24
CA VAL A 64 1.68 -6.73 7.20
C VAL A 64 1.84 -8.25 7.23
N PHE A 65 3.06 -8.70 6.98
CA PHE A 65 3.44 -10.10 6.88
C PHE A 65 4.60 -10.41 7.82
N VAL A 66 4.66 -11.65 8.31
CA VAL A 66 5.86 -12.13 9.02
C VAL A 66 6.90 -12.63 8.01
N PRO A 67 8.20 -12.64 8.36
CA PRO A 67 9.25 -13.19 7.49
C PRO A 67 8.92 -14.58 6.94
N GLY A 68 9.01 -14.74 5.62
CA GLY A 68 8.75 -16.02 4.93
C GLY A 68 7.27 -16.42 4.81
N GLU A 69 6.33 -15.57 5.22
CA GLU A 69 4.89 -15.81 5.00
C GLU A 69 4.52 -15.80 3.52
N GLU A 70 3.55 -16.62 3.09
CA GLU A 70 2.98 -16.50 1.75
C GLU A 70 2.15 -15.20 1.61
N ILE A 71 2.40 -14.47 0.54
CA ILE A 71 1.66 -13.26 0.16
C ILE A 71 0.85 -13.58 -1.10
N THR A 72 -0.48 -13.55 -0.99
CA THR A 72 -1.37 -13.58 -2.15
C THR A 72 -1.58 -12.16 -2.65
N LEU A 73 -1.00 -11.84 -3.80
CA LEU A 73 -1.23 -10.59 -4.52
C LEU A 73 -2.31 -10.83 -5.58
N TYR A 74 -3.34 -9.99 -5.58
CA TYR A 74 -4.31 -9.94 -6.69
C TYR A 74 -3.93 -8.81 -7.64
N PHE A 75 -4.05 -9.05 -8.94
CA PHE A 75 -3.89 -8.01 -9.95
C PHE A 75 -5.06 -8.00 -10.93
N TYR A 76 -5.35 -6.85 -11.52
CA TYR A 76 -6.50 -6.64 -12.39
C TYR A 76 -6.31 -5.44 -13.32
N GLY A 77 -7.03 -5.44 -14.44
CA GLY A 77 -7.02 -4.34 -15.40
C GLY A 77 -5.69 -4.17 -16.14
N THR A 78 -4.82 -5.19 -16.18
CA THR A 78 -3.49 -5.15 -16.81
C THR A 78 -3.53 -5.39 -18.32
N GLU A 79 -4.67 -5.14 -18.95
CA GLU A 79 -4.80 -5.25 -20.40
C GLU A 79 -3.94 -4.22 -21.14
N GLY A 80 -3.27 -4.68 -22.21
CA GLY A 80 -2.45 -3.81 -23.06
C GLY A 80 -0.99 -3.65 -22.62
N LEU A 81 -0.58 -4.29 -21.52
CA LEU A 81 0.84 -4.37 -21.16
C LEU A 81 1.63 -5.23 -22.15
N GLU A 82 2.94 -4.99 -22.23
CA GLU A 82 3.82 -5.77 -23.11
C GLU A 82 3.94 -7.23 -22.62
N THR A 83 4.38 -8.13 -23.51
CA THR A 83 4.47 -9.57 -23.23
C THR A 83 5.33 -9.91 -22.01
N TYR A 84 6.30 -9.07 -21.68
CA TYR A 84 7.19 -9.25 -20.53
C TYR A 84 6.96 -8.22 -19.44
N ALA A 85 5.79 -7.57 -19.40
CA ALA A 85 5.40 -6.81 -18.22
C ALA A 85 5.42 -7.69 -16.97
N TRP A 86 5.84 -7.14 -15.84
CA TRP A 86 6.12 -7.90 -14.65
C TRP A 86 5.73 -7.17 -13.37
N ILE A 87 5.38 -7.95 -12.35
CA ILE A 87 5.20 -7.47 -10.98
C ILE A 87 6.30 -8.11 -10.12
N GLY A 88 6.97 -7.32 -9.30
CA GLY A 88 7.97 -7.84 -8.37
C GLY A 88 8.00 -7.13 -7.03
N ILE A 89 8.64 -7.79 -6.06
CA ILE A 89 8.90 -7.25 -4.73
C ILE A 89 10.22 -6.48 -4.77
N VAL A 90 10.16 -5.19 -4.49
CA VAL A 90 11.32 -4.29 -4.45
C VAL A 90 11.34 -3.57 -3.09
N PRO A 91 12.49 -3.42 -2.41
CA PRO A 91 12.57 -2.60 -1.20
C PRO A 91 12.06 -1.17 -1.45
N SER A 92 11.26 -0.63 -0.53
CA SER A 92 10.58 0.67 -0.77
C SER A 92 11.54 1.88 -0.80
N ASP A 93 12.79 1.73 -0.36
CA ASP A 93 13.81 2.79 -0.44
C ASP A 93 14.47 2.92 -1.82
N ILE A 94 14.21 1.98 -2.72
CA ILE A 94 14.64 2.04 -4.12
C ILE A 94 13.83 3.09 -4.89
N PRO A 95 14.46 3.98 -5.68
CA PRO A 95 13.73 4.97 -6.46
C PRO A 95 12.69 4.35 -7.40
N HIS A 96 11.47 4.91 -7.39
CA HIS A 96 10.38 4.48 -8.27
C HIS A 96 10.53 5.00 -9.70
N GLY A 97 9.79 4.38 -10.62
CA GLY A 97 9.51 4.90 -11.97
C GLY A 97 10.30 4.24 -13.08
N SER A 98 11.48 3.66 -12.77
CA SER A 98 12.35 3.04 -13.76
C SER A 98 12.32 1.52 -13.62
N GLU A 99 11.88 0.84 -14.66
CA GLU A 99 11.85 -0.63 -14.69
C GLU A 99 13.23 -1.24 -14.50
N SER A 100 14.26 -0.70 -15.16
CA SER A 100 15.63 -1.18 -14.99
C SER A 100 16.21 -0.96 -13.58
N GLU A 101 15.71 0.04 -12.84
CA GLU A 101 16.12 0.26 -11.46
C GLU A 101 15.41 -0.73 -10.53
N ASN A 102 14.14 -1.00 -10.81
CA ASN A 102 13.36 -2.03 -10.12
C ASN A 102 13.96 -3.43 -10.36
N ASP A 103 14.31 -3.78 -11.61
CA ASP A 103 14.92 -5.07 -12.00
C ASP A 103 16.28 -5.30 -11.32
N LEU A 104 17.07 -4.24 -11.10
CA LEU A 104 18.35 -4.38 -10.39
C LEU A 104 18.18 -4.76 -8.91
N HIS A 105 17.00 -4.53 -8.33
CA HIS A 105 16.74 -4.63 -6.89
C HIS A 105 15.58 -5.56 -6.54
N ASP A 106 14.99 -6.23 -7.51
CA ASP A 106 13.88 -7.13 -7.25
C ASP A 106 14.34 -8.36 -6.46
N ILE A 107 13.47 -8.80 -5.56
CA ILE A 107 13.73 -9.98 -4.71
C ILE A 107 13.08 -11.21 -5.33
N GLN A 108 11.88 -10.99 -5.89
CA GLN A 108 11.04 -11.96 -6.58
C GLN A 108 10.19 -11.21 -7.59
N TYR A 109 9.92 -11.83 -8.73
CA TYR A 109 9.06 -11.28 -9.76
C TYR A 109 8.24 -12.37 -10.46
N ALA A 110 7.20 -11.93 -11.17
CA ALA A 110 6.44 -12.76 -12.09
C ALA A 110 5.98 -11.93 -13.29
N TYR A 111 6.05 -12.52 -14.49
CA TYR A 111 5.49 -11.92 -15.69
C TYR A 111 3.96 -11.97 -15.66
N VAL A 112 3.34 -10.83 -15.96
CA VAL A 112 1.90 -10.64 -16.09
C VAL A 112 1.50 -10.21 -17.51
N GLY A 113 2.47 -10.04 -18.39
CA GLY A 113 2.24 -9.68 -19.78
C GLY A 113 1.27 -10.62 -20.50
N GLY A 114 0.27 -10.03 -21.16
CA GLY A 114 -0.81 -10.79 -21.82
C GLY A 114 -1.91 -11.30 -20.89
N MET A 115 -1.83 -11.04 -19.58
CA MET A 115 -2.92 -11.29 -18.62
C MET A 115 -3.69 -10.00 -18.35
N THR A 116 -5.00 -10.13 -18.09
CA THR A 116 -5.85 -8.99 -17.70
C THR A 116 -6.05 -8.91 -16.20
N ASP A 117 -6.19 -10.06 -15.56
CA ASP A 117 -6.42 -10.20 -14.13
C ASP A 117 -5.90 -11.57 -13.66
N GLY A 118 -5.67 -11.69 -12.36
CA GLY A 118 -5.22 -12.93 -11.76
C GLY A 118 -4.72 -12.76 -10.33
N LEU A 119 -4.05 -13.81 -9.85
CA LEU A 119 -3.37 -13.79 -8.57
C LEU A 119 -1.97 -14.40 -8.71
N ILE A 120 -1.05 -13.91 -7.89
CA ILE A 120 0.33 -14.37 -7.79
C ILE A 120 0.62 -14.64 -6.33
N VAL A 121 1.27 -15.77 -6.05
CA VAL A 121 1.74 -16.09 -4.70
C VAL A 121 3.23 -15.79 -4.63
N PHE A 122 3.58 -14.87 -3.73
CA PHE A 122 4.96 -14.54 -3.39
C PHE A 122 5.29 -15.02 -1.99
N THR A 123 6.58 -15.05 -1.66
CA THR A 123 7.04 -15.23 -0.27
C THR A 123 7.48 -13.88 0.29
N ALA A 124 7.02 -13.51 1.48
CA ALA A 124 7.49 -12.32 2.17
C ALA A 124 9.02 -12.38 2.36
N PRO A 125 9.75 -11.29 2.09
CA PRO A 125 11.19 -11.20 2.40
C PRO A 125 11.50 -11.65 3.83
N TRP A 126 12.70 -12.20 4.04
CA TRP A 126 13.12 -12.62 5.39
C TRP A 126 13.56 -11.45 6.27
N ASP A 127 14.08 -10.39 5.63
CA ASP A 127 14.47 -9.17 6.32
C ASP A 127 13.22 -8.34 6.63
N ALA A 128 13.17 -7.77 7.84
CA ALA A 128 12.10 -6.85 8.22
C ALA A 128 12.30 -5.50 7.51
N GLY A 129 11.20 -4.88 7.09
CA GLY A 129 11.24 -3.62 6.37
C GLY A 129 9.98 -3.34 5.57
N PHE A 130 10.03 -2.24 4.82
CA PHE A 130 9.00 -1.87 3.86
C PHE A 130 9.41 -2.31 2.46
N TYR A 131 8.45 -2.89 1.76
CA TYR A 131 8.61 -3.38 0.40
C TYR A 131 7.40 -2.95 -0.43
N ASP A 132 7.61 -2.84 -1.73
CA ASP A 132 6.56 -2.59 -2.70
C ASP A 132 6.41 -3.78 -3.63
N PHE A 133 5.17 -4.13 -3.94
CA PHE A 133 4.89 -4.73 -5.24
C PHE A 133 4.91 -3.62 -6.28
N ARG A 134 5.77 -3.73 -7.29
CA ARG A 134 5.90 -2.75 -8.38
C ARG A 134 5.50 -3.40 -9.69
N LEU A 135 4.55 -2.79 -10.40
CA LEU A 135 4.12 -3.20 -11.74
C LEU A 135 4.89 -2.42 -12.79
N ASN A 136 5.63 -3.12 -13.63
CA ASN A 136 6.41 -2.57 -14.74
C ASN A 136 5.77 -3.00 -16.08
N ASP A 137 5.70 -2.07 -17.03
CA ASP A 137 4.95 -2.26 -18.28
C ASP A 137 5.67 -3.11 -19.35
N SER A 138 6.97 -3.36 -19.18
CA SER A 138 7.81 -4.19 -20.03
C SER A 138 9.07 -4.65 -19.27
N ASP A 139 9.95 -5.41 -19.93
CA ASP A 139 11.24 -5.92 -19.40
C ASP A 139 12.39 -5.55 -20.36
N SER A 140 12.30 -4.34 -20.93
CA SER A 140 13.22 -3.86 -21.95
C SER A 140 13.34 -2.32 -21.92
N GLY A 141 13.58 -1.77 -20.73
CA GLY A 141 13.63 -0.32 -20.52
C GLY A 141 12.24 0.27 -20.37
N GLY A 142 11.39 -0.45 -19.63
CA GLY A 142 10.03 -0.04 -19.32
C GLY A 142 9.95 1.07 -18.29
N VAL A 143 8.73 1.32 -17.83
CA VAL A 143 8.45 2.19 -16.69
C VAL A 143 7.61 1.47 -15.66
N GLU A 144 7.80 1.86 -14.40
CA GLU A 144 6.88 1.49 -13.34
C GLU A 144 5.58 2.29 -13.51
N ILE A 145 4.45 1.59 -13.52
CA ILE A 145 3.13 2.19 -13.77
C ILE A 145 2.21 2.13 -12.55
N ASP A 146 2.53 1.33 -11.54
CA ASP A 146 1.80 1.24 -10.29
C ASP A 146 2.63 0.56 -9.20
N PHE A 147 2.30 0.81 -7.94
CA PHE A 147 2.91 0.12 -6.80
C PHE A 147 1.95 -0.06 -5.63
N LEU A 148 2.23 -1.06 -4.80
CA LEU A 148 1.48 -1.38 -3.59
C LEU A 148 2.43 -1.76 -2.45
N THR A 149 2.49 -0.93 -1.42
CA THR A 149 3.42 -1.10 -0.29
C THR A 149 2.88 -2.09 0.76
N PHE A 150 3.76 -2.91 1.31
CA PHE A 150 3.52 -3.76 2.49
C PHE A 150 4.73 -3.74 3.46
N GLU A 151 4.49 -4.19 4.68
CA GLU A 151 5.50 -4.28 5.74
C GLU A 151 5.80 -5.74 6.07
N VAL A 152 7.08 -6.09 6.20
CA VAL A 152 7.54 -7.33 6.84
C VAL A 152 8.02 -7.01 8.25
N ARG A 153 7.44 -7.67 9.26
CA ARG A 153 7.89 -7.56 10.65
C ARG A 153 7.52 -8.79 11.48
N GLU A 154 8.23 -8.99 12.60
CA GLU A 154 7.96 -10.05 13.59
C GLU A 154 6.63 -9.86 14.35
#